data_AF-A0AAD7NG88-F1
#
_entry.id   AF-A0AAD7NG88-F1
#
_cell.length_a   1.000
_cell.length_b   1.000
_cell.length_c   1.000
_cell.angle_alpha   90.00
_cell.angle_beta   90.00
_cell.angle_gamma   90.00
#
_symmetry.space_group_name_H-M   'P 1'
#
loop_
_entity.id
_entity.type
_entity.pdbx_description
1 polymer ?
#
loop_
_entity_poly.entity_id
_entity_poly.type
_entity_poly.pdbx_seq_one_letter_code
_entity_poly.pdbx_strand_id
1 'polypeptide(L)'
;MPVQPHLSSFRAAPKPSSSRTKCVPPSTPEINIPEAKDFKIVVWTCPAPKKPSSGQRKQKTITKVEPTTHGPITANTDMSWEDALEALVGLLGTTPEFMVVTSIEWCWLKPMNSAWLPLRDLTGYSSLIKMLQSPPKNVSVAYIIIKMDEPMRAPPKVSMPWVSQPVAGPSSGPGSFESVYKAVMGFEDPVSDDDDGGGKVKVSFDDGLEEEMEKILNAYVPGTCSLHPDIECFHSQPTNLHFALEQS
;
A
#
# COMPACT_ATOMS: atom_id res chain seq x y z
N MET A 1 33.90 -34.96 -20.79
CA MET A 1 33.25 -35.35 -19.52
C MET A 1 31.99 -36.12 -19.88
N PRO A 2 31.89 -37.43 -19.60
CA PRO A 2 30.77 -38.25 -20.04
C PRO A 2 29.55 -38.03 -19.15
N VAL A 3 28.40 -37.76 -19.78
CA VAL A 3 27.09 -37.61 -19.14
C VAL A 3 26.53 -39.00 -18.84
N GLN A 4 26.30 -39.33 -17.57
CA GLN A 4 25.66 -40.58 -17.18
C GLN A 4 24.13 -40.48 -17.29
N PRO A 5 23.45 -41.45 -17.94
CA PRO A 5 22.00 -41.50 -17.97
C PRO A 5 21.42 -42.06 -16.67
N HIS A 6 20.59 -41.28 -15.99
CA HIS A 6 19.85 -41.70 -14.80
C HIS A 6 18.67 -42.60 -15.20
N LEU A 7 18.73 -43.87 -14.79
CA LEU A 7 17.70 -44.88 -15.04
C LEU A 7 16.40 -44.52 -14.28
N SER A 8 15.34 -44.31 -15.03
CA SER A 8 13.97 -44.13 -14.53
C SER A 8 13.43 -45.44 -13.97
N SER A 9 13.32 -45.52 -12.64
CA SER A 9 12.69 -46.63 -11.94
C SER A 9 11.16 -46.52 -12.03
N PHE A 10 10.56 -47.32 -12.91
CA PHE A 10 9.12 -47.49 -13.00
C PHE A 10 8.60 -48.24 -11.77
N ARG A 11 7.89 -47.55 -10.88
CA ARG A 11 7.15 -48.18 -9.78
C ARG A 11 5.91 -48.90 -10.32
N ALA A 12 5.77 -50.17 -9.96
CA ALA A 12 4.64 -51.02 -10.31
C ALA A 12 3.31 -50.50 -9.74
N ALA A 13 2.26 -50.54 -10.56
CA ALA A 13 0.91 -50.17 -10.18
C ALA A 13 0.31 -51.15 -9.14
N PRO A 14 -0.37 -50.67 -8.08
CA PRO A 14 -1.04 -51.53 -7.11
C PRO A 14 -2.28 -52.20 -7.73
N LYS A 15 -2.43 -53.50 -7.45
CA LYS A 15 -3.57 -54.32 -7.89
C LYS A 15 -4.88 -53.87 -7.22
N PRO A 16 -6.01 -53.85 -7.94
CA PRO A 16 -7.32 -53.56 -7.37
C PRO A 16 -7.78 -54.72 -6.49
N SER A 17 -7.85 -54.48 -5.17
CA SER A 17 -8.41 -55.39 -4.18
C SER A 17 -9.93 -55.22 -4.13
N SER A 18 -10.65 -56.25 -4.61
CA SER A 18 -12.11 -56.35 -4.52
C SER A 18 -12.53 -56.62 -3.07
N SER A 19 -12.93 -55.57 -2.35
CA SER A 19 -13.52 -55.67 -1.02
C SER A 19 -15.02 -55.41 -1.09
N ARG A 20 -15.78 -56.45 -0.77
CA ARG A 20 -17.24 -56.54 -0.68
C ARG A 20 -17.79 -55.50 0.31
N THR A 21 -18.52 -54.52 -0.21
CA THR A 21 -19.16 -53.45 0.58
C THR A 21 -20.30 -54.04 1.41
N LYS A 22 -20.09 -54.15 2.73
CA LYS A 22 -21.13 -54.44 3.70
C LYS A 22 -21.88 -53.13 3.96
N CYS A 23 -23.16 -53.06 3.61
CA CYS A 23 -24.01 -51.90 3.87
C CYS A 23 -24.12 -51.66 5.37
N VAL A 24 -23.34 -50.70 5.88
CA VAL A 24 -23.48 -50.13 7.22
C VAL A 24 -24.51 -48.99 7.11
N PRO A 25 -25.50 -48.90 8.01
CA PRO A 25 -26.45 -47.79 8.03
C PRO A 25 -25.72 -46.44 8.12
N PRO A 26 -26.23 -45.37 7.48
CA PRO A 26 -25.61 -44.06 7.51
C PRO A 26 -25.66 -43.50 8.94
N SER A 27 -24.61 -43.76 9.72
CA SER A 27 -24.36 -43.08 10.98
C SER A 27 -24.19 -41.60 10.67
N THR A 28 -25.13 -40.79 11.17
CA THR A 28 -25.11 -39.34 11.11
C THR A 28 -23.72 -38.87 11.52
N PRO A 29 -22.97 -38.16 10.66
CA PRO A 29 -21.62 -37.72 11.01
C PRO A 29 -21.73 -36.77 12.19
N GLU A 30 -21.26 -37.22 13.34
CA GLU A 30 -21.11 -36.40 14.54
C GLU A 30 -20.07 -35.32 14.22
N ILE A 31 -20.54 -34.11 13.92
CA ILE A 31 -19.71 -32.96 13.60
C ILE A 31 -18.96 -32.60 14.89
N ASN A 32 -17.74 -33.10 15.03
CA ASN A 32 -16.82 -32.68 16.07
C ASN A 32 -16.44 -31.21 15.79
N ILE A 33 -17.16 -30.28 16.41
CA ILE A 33 -16.81 -28.87 16.41
C ILE A 33 -15.51 -28.74 17.23
N PRO A 34 -14.40 -28.30 16.62
CA PRO A 34 -13.15 -28.15 17.35
C PRO A 34 -13.33 -27.12 18.47
N GLU A 35 -12.81 -27.42 19.65
CA GLU A 35 -12.84 -26.52 20.79
C GLU A 35 -12.01 -25.27 20.50
N ALA A 36 -12.62 -24.11 20.73
CA ALA A 36 -12.04 -22.79 20.60
C ALA A 36 -10.79 -22.66 21.48
N LYS A 37 -9.63 -22.34 20.90
CA LYS A 37 -8.37 -22.15 21.64
C LYS A 37 -7.94 -20.70 21.62
N ASP A 38 -7.61 -20.16 22.79
CA ASP A 38 -7.03 -18.83 22.90
C ASP A 38 -5.53 -18.84 22.58
N PHE A 39 -5.07 -17.80 21.89
CA PHE A 39 -3.68 -17.58 21.56
C PHE A 39 -3.31 -16.09 21.69
N LYS A 40 -2.02 -15.80 21.78
CA LYS A 40 -1.51 -14.44 21.96
C LYS A 40 -0.72 -13.99 20.74
N ILE A 41 -1.01 -12.78 20.28
CA ILE A 41 -0.41 -12.18 19.09
C ILE A 41 0.42 -10.97 19.52
N VAL A 42 1.70 -10.95 19.15
CA VAL A 42 2.57 -9.78 19.25
C VAL A 42 2.74 -9.20 17.85
N VAL A 43 2.57 -7.90 17.67
CA VAL A 43 2.65 -7.26 16.34
C VAL A 43 3.91 -6.42 16.23
N TRP A 44 4.67 -6.62 15.16
CA TRP A 44 5.89 -5.89 14.81
C TRP A 44 5.65 -5.05 13.56
N THR A 45 5.67 -3.73 13.71
CA THR A 45 5.62 -2.81 12.57
C THR A 45 7.02 -2.38 12.17
N CYS A 46 7.38 -2.64 10.91
CA CYS A 46 8.68 -2.29 10.34
C CYS A 46 8.57 -0.92 9.64
N PRO A 47 9.29 0.11 10.11
CA PRO A 47 9.29 1.40 9.42
C PRO A 47 9.94 1.26 8.04
N ALA A 48 9.40 1.98 7.05
CA ALA A 48 9.96 1.98 5.71
C ALA A 48 11.44 2.43 5.74
N PRO A 49 12.34 1.76 5.00
CA PRO A 49 13.73 2.18 4.94
C PRO A 49 13.80 3.60 4.37
N LYS A 50 14.26 4.54 5.19
CA LYS A 50 14.45 5.93 4.74
C LYS A 50 15.46 5.90 3.61
N LYS A 51 15.02 6.24 2.39
CA LYS A 51 15.94 6.39 1.25
C LYS A 51 17.02 7.38 1.67
N PRO A 52 18.31 7.06 1.51
CA PRO A 52 19.36 8.00 1.82
C PRO A 52 19.11 9.27 1.00
N SER A 53 18.97 10.41 1.67
CA SER A 53 18.84 11.70 1.00
C SER A 53 19.98 11.82 -0.01
N SER A 54 19.64 12.12 -1.26
CA SER A 54 20.42 11.88 -2.50
C SER A 54 21.73 12.65 -2.62
N GLY A 55 22.26 13.24 -1.55
CA GLY A 55 23.37 14.18 -1.59
C GLY A 55 24.77 13.61 -1.54
N GLN A 56 25.03 12.39 -1.03
CA GLN A 56 26.42 11.92 -0.89
C GLN A 56 26.63 10.42 -1.17
N ARG A 57 27.42 10.18 -2.22
CA ARG A 57 27.78 8.90 -2.87
C ARG A 57 28.70 7.98 -2.05
N LYS A 58 28.67 8.04 -0.72
CA LYS A 58 29.43 7.09 0.12
C LYS A 58 28.47 6.00 0.58
N GLN A 59 28.81 4.75 0.28
CA GLN A 59 28.10 3.54 0.68
C GLN A 59 27.91 3.52 2.21
N LYS A 60 26.82 4.12 2.70
CA LYS A 60 26.40 3.96 4.09
C LYS A 60 25.67 2.64 4.18
N THR A 61 26.21 1.73 4.99
CA THR A 61 25.54 0.52 5.45
C THR A 61 24.12 0.87 5.87
N ILE A 62 23.13 0.18 5.29
CA ILE A 62 21.73 0.35 5.66
C ILE A 62 21.61 -0.03 7.14
N THR A 63 21.41 0.96 8.01
CA THR A 63 21.15 0.71 9.43
C THR A 63 19.85 -0.06 9.53
N LYS A 64 19.92 -1.31 10.00
CA LYS A 64 18.74 -2.12 10.26
C LYS A 64 17.90 -1.41 11.32
N VAL A 65 16.74 -0.89 10.93
CA VAL A 65 15.83 -0.24 11.86
C VAL A 65 15.14 -1.32 12.68
N GLU A 66 15.10 -1.14 13.99
CA GLU A 66 14.43 -2.06 14.91
C GLU A 66 12.90 -1.93 14.76
N PRO A 67 12.15 -3.04 14.64
CA PRO A 67 10.69 -2.99 14.53
C PRO A 67 10.05 -2.44 15.81
N THR A 68 8.97 -1.67 15.66
CA THR A 68 8.15 -1.25 16.80
C THR A 68 7.23 -2.40 17.20
N THR A 69 7.22 -2.73 18.50
CA THR A 69 6.41 -3.83 19.05
C THR A 69 5.11 -3.31 19.66
N HIS A 70 4.00 -3.96 19.32
CA HIS A 70 2.66 -3.70 19.83
C HIS A 70 2.06 -5.00 20.38
N GLY A 71 1.21 -4.88 21.41
CA GLY A 71 0.60 -6.05 22.05
C GLY A 71 1.55 -6.79 23.00
N PRO A 72 1.04 -7.82 23.72
CA PRO A 72 0.22 -8.88 23.13
C PRO A 72 -1.29 -8.64 23.16
N ILE A 73 -1.98 -9.03 22.08
CA ILE A 73 -3.45 -9.16 22.05
C ILE A 73 -3.84 -10.63 22.18
N THR A 74 -4.99 -10.90 22.79
CA THR A 74 -5.55 -12.25 22.90
C THR A 74 -6.58 -12.45 21.80
N ALA A 75 -6.44 -13.53 21.05
CA ALA A 75 -7.34 -13.92 19.96
C ALA A 75 -7.74 -15.38 20.13
N ASN A 76 -8.79 -15.81 19.44
CA ASN A 76 -9.31 -17.17 19.50
C ASN A 76 -9.31 -17.81 18.11
N THR A 77 -9.12 -19.13 18.03
CA THR A 77 -9.13 -19.87 16.75
C THR A 77 -10.43 -19.76 15.97
N ASP A 78 -11.52 -19.39 16.62
CA ASP A 78 -12.85 -19.25 16.00
C ASP A 78 -13.10 -17.84 15.43
N MET A 79 -12.16 -16.91 15.66
CA MET A 79 -12.22 -15.55 15.14
C MET A 79 -12.16 -15.57 13.61
N SER A 80 -13.04 -14.82 12.95
CA SER A 80 -13.01 -14.68 11.49
C SER A 80 -11.77 -13.93 11.02
N TRP A 81 -11.47 -13.99 9.72
CA TRP A 81 -10.35 -13.23 9.16
C TRP A 81 -10.56 -11.73 9.30
N GLU A 82 -11.79 -11.28 9.08
CA GLU A 82 -12.20 -9.89 9.16
C GLU A 82 -12.07 -9.36 10.60
N ASP A 83 -12.54 -10.13 11.60
CA ASP A 83 -12.41 -9.77 13.02
C ASP A 83 -10.94 -9.73 13.45
N ALA A 84 -10.11 -10.63 12.94
CA ALA A 84 -8.67 -10.63 13.21
C ALA A 84 -7.98 -9.38 12.65
N LEU A 85 -8.36 -8.94 11.43
CA LEU A 85 -7.88 -7.69 10.86
C LEU A 85 -8.39 -6.48 11.64
N GLU A 86 -9.65 -6.47 12.07
CA GLU A 86 -10.21 -5.39 12.88
C GLU A 86 -9.49 -5.27 14.23
N ALA A 87 -9.17 -6.39 14.87
CA ALA A 87 -8.36 -6.41 16.09
C ALA A 87 -6.95 -5.82 15.87
N LEU A 88 -6.32 -6.11 14.73
CA LEU A 88 -5.03 -5.50 14.37
C LEU A 88 -5.15 -4.00 14.12
N VAL A 89 -6.19 -3.55 13.43
CA VAL A 89 -6.48 -2.14 13.17
C VAL A 89 -6.72 -1.38 14.47
N GLY A 90 -7.52 -1.95 15.38
CA GLY A 90 -7.76 -1.40 16.71
C GLY A 90 -6.49 -1.32 17.56
N LEU A 91 -5.62 -2.33 17.49
CA LEU A 91 -4.33 -2.32 18.19
C LEU A 91 -3.38 -1.23 17.66
N LEU A 92 -3.36 -1.04 16.34
CA LEU A 92 -2.47 -0.08 15.67
C LEU A 92 -3.03 1.35 15.66
N GLY A 93 -4.29 1.54 16.03
CA GLY A 93 -4.97 2.84 16.00
C GLY A 93 -5.07 3.42 14.59
N THR A 94 -5.26 2.56 13.59
CA THR A 94 -5.35 2.95 12.16
C THR A 94 -6.75 2.65 11.60
N THR A 95 -6.94 2.78 10.29
CA THR A 95 -8.12 2.25 9.58
C THR A 95 -7.71 1.09 8.66
N PRO A 96 -8.65 0.22 8.26
CA PRO A 96 -8.34 -0.92 7.37
C PRO A 96 -7.72 -0.49 6.04
N GLU A 97 -8.10 0.69 5.53
CA GLU A 97 -7.63 1.25 4.25
C GLU A 97 -6.13 1.59 4.26
N PHE A 98 -5.60 1.95 5.43
CA PHE A 98 -4.19 2.32 5.58
C PHE A 98 -3.30 1.16 6.01
N MET A 99 -3.87 -0.02 6.16
CA MET A 99 -3.13 -1.22 6.52
C MET A 99 -2.56 -1.90 5.26
N VAL A 100 -1.25 -2.19 5.28
CA VAL A 100 -0.57 -2.84 4.15
C VAL A 100 -0.69 -4.36 4.27
N VAL A 101 -1.89 -4.90 3.99
CA VAL A 101 -2.22 -6.34 4.17
C VAL A 101 -1.24 -7.27 3.45
N THR A 102 -0.72 -6.83 2.30
CA THR A 102 0.26 -7.60 1.50
C THR A 102 1.61 -7.81 2.20
N SER A 103 1.96 -6.95 3.16
CA SER A 103 3.20 -7.04 3.95
C SER A 103 3.07 -7.92 5.19
N ILE A 104 1.86 -8.38 5.53
CA ILE A 104 1.63 -9.13 6.76
C ILE A 104 2.21 -10.53 6.61
N GLU A 105 3.12 -10.85 7.52
CA GLU A 105 3.77 -12.14 7.71
C GLU A 105 3.60 -12.56 9.17
N TRP A 106 3.66 -13.85 9.46
CA TRP A 106 3.61 -14.36 10.81
C TRP A 106 4.65 -15.45 11.04
N CYS A 107 5.06 -15.62 12.29
CA CYS A 107 5.91 -16.73 12.71
C CYS A 107 5.60 -17.13 14.17
N TRP A 108 6.11 -18.28 14.59
CA TRP A 108 6.02 -18.69 15.99
C TRP A 108 7.04 -17.92 16.84
N LEU A 109 6.64 -17.44 18.02
CA LEU A 109 7.57 -16.83 18.97
C LEU A 109 8.65 -17.83 19.40
N LYS A 110 8.29 -19.12 19.51
CA LYS A 110 9.20 -20.23 19.83
C LYS A 110 8.97 -21.40 18.87
N PRO A 111 10.00 -21.93 18.19
CA PRO A 111 11.39 -21.47 18.21
C PRO A 111 11.57 -20.13 17.47
N MET A 112 12.53 -19.31 17.92
CA MET A 112 12.83 -17.98 17.36
C MET A 112 13.29 -18.03 15.88
N ASN A 113 13.72 -19.19 15.39
CA ASN A 113 14.13 -19.43 14.01
C ASN A 113 13.00 -20.02 13.14
N SER A 114 11.75 -19.85 13.54
CA SER A 114 10.62 -20.31 12.72
C SER A 114 10.56 -19.51 11.41
N ALA A 115 10.09 -20.17 10.34
CA ALA A 115 9.93 -19.52 9.04
C ALA A 115 8.79 -18.49 9.12
N TRP A 116 9.00 -17.34 8.48
CA TRP A 116 7.95 -16.35 8.26
C TRP A 116 7.01 -16.84 7.16
N LEU A 117 5.72 -16.88 7.47
CA LEU A 117 4.67 -17.31 6.56
C LEU A 117 3.76 -16.12 6.22
N PRO A 118 3.31 -15.97 4.98
CA PRO A 118 2.44 -14.86 4.59
C PRO A 118 1.06 -14.98 5.25
N LEU A 119 0.48 -13.85 5.65
CA LEU A 119 -0.87 -13.73 6.20
C LEU A 119 -1.66 -12.65 5.45
N ARG A 120 -1.79 -12.83 4.13
CA ARG A 120 -2.31 -11.80 3.21
C ARG A 120 -3.80 -11.95 2.91
N ASP A 121 -4.35 -13.14 3.13
CA ASP A 121 -5.67 -13.54 2.68
C ASP A 121 -6.29 -14.58 3.62
N LEU A 122 -7.57 -14.89 3.37
CA LEU A 122 -8.32 -15.91 4.10
C LEU A 122 -7.64 -17.29 4.05
N THR A 123 -6.95 -17.61 2.96
CA THR A 123 -6.22 -18.88 2.80
C THR A 123 -5.04 -18.98 3.76
N GLY A 124 -4.23 -17.92 3.84
CA GLY A 124 -3.13 -17.79 4.79
C GLY A 124 -3.61 -17.84 6.23
N TYR A 125 -4.72 -17.14 6.53
CA TYR A 125 -5.33 -17.17 7.86
C TYR A 125 -5.88 -18.55 8.23
N SER A 126 -6.58 -19.22 7.33
CA SER A 126 -7.04 -20.60 7.54
C SER A 126 -5.88 -21.56 7.81
N SER A 127 -4.73 -21.34 7.17
CA SER A 127 -3.51 -22.13 7.41
C SER A 127 -2.92 -21.86 8.78
N LEU A 128 -2.88 -20.59 9.22
CA LEU A 128 -2.52 -20.20 10.58
C LEU A 128 -3.42 -20.88 11.62
N ILE A 129 -4.74 -20.83 11.46
CA ILE A 129 -5.69 -21.46 12.39
C ILE A 129 -5.47 -22.97 12.49
N LYS A 130 -5.29 -23.67 11.36
CA LYS A 130 -4.97 -25.11 11.36
C LYS A 130 -3.69 -25.42 12.15
N MET A 131 -2.67 -24.57 12.00
CA MET A 131 -1.40 -24.72 12.73
C MET A 131 -1.55 -24.40 14.23
N LEU A 132 -2.42 -23.47 14.61
CA LEU A 132 -2.75 -23.14 16.00
C LEU A 132 -3.58 -24.23 16.68
N GLN A 133 -4.46 -24.90 15.95
CA GLN A 133 -5.23 -26.04 16.45
C GLN A 133 -4.34 -27.25 16.73
N SER A 134 -3.27 -27.41 15.95
CA SER A 134 -2.29 -28.50 16.02
C SER A 134 -0.86 -27.99 16.24
N PRO A 135 -0.59 -27.27 17.35
CA PRO A 135 0.70 -26.63 17.54
C PRO A 135 1.81 -27.69 17.67
N PRO A 136 3.05 -27.36 17.27
CA PRO A 136 4.19 -28.26 17.47
C PRO A 136 4.32 -28.65 18.94
N LYS A 137 4.73 -29.89 19.24
CA LYS A 137 4.82 -30.45 20.60
C LYS A 137 5.60 -29.60 21.61
N ASN A 138 6.45 -28.68 21.14
CA ASN A 138 7.30 -27.81 21.94
C ASN A 138 6.68 -26.42 22.22
N VAL A 139 5.43 -26.17 21.82
CA VAL A 139 4.75 -24.87 21.97
C VAL A 139 3.57 -25.05 22.93
N SER A 140 3.78 -24.71 24.21
CA SER A 140 2.77 -24.89 25.28
C SER A 140 1.71 -23.80 25.34
N VAL A 141 2.03 -22.61 24.84
CA VAL A 141 1.11 -21.49 24.67
C VAL A 141 1.37 -20.92 23.29
N ALA A 142 0.33 -20.83 22.47
CA ALA A 142 0.45 -20.31 21.12
C ALA A 142 0.71 -18.80 21.17
N TYR A 143 1.99 -18.43 21.20
CA TYR A 143 2.44 -17.08 20.94
C TYR A 143 2.92 -16.99 19.50
N ILE A 144 2.29 -16.10 18.73
CA ILE A 144 2.73 -15.77 17.37
C ILE A 144 3.21 -14.33 17.32
N ILE A 145 4.16 -14.08 16.42
CA ILE A 145 4.54 -12.73 16.04
C ILE A 145 3.94 -12.49 14.66
N ILE A 146 3.19 -11.40 14.52
CA ILE A 146 2.80 -10.85 13.23
C ILE A 146 3.74 -9.70 12.91
N LYS A 147 4.37 -9.73 11.75
CA LYS A 147 5.23 -8.67 11.24
C LYS A 147 4.54 -8.04 10.03
N MET A 148 4.61 -6.72 9.94
CA MET A 148 4.07 -5.96 8.82
C MET A 148 4.85 -4.67 8.64
N ASP A 149 4.69 -4.02 7.49
CA ASP A 149 5.17 -2.66 7.29
C ASP A 149 4.35 -1.67 8.14
N GLU A 150 4.94 -0.54 8.50
CA GLU A 150 4.24 0.52 9.23
C GLU A 150 2.98 0.95 8.47
N PRO A 151 1.78 0.97 9.11
CA PRO A 151 0.57 1.45 8.47
C PRO A 151 0.76 2.85 7.89
N MET A 152 0.15 3.10 6.75
CA MET A 152 0.19 4.44 6.18
C MET A 152 -0.49 5.40 7.14
N ARG A 153 0.11 6.56 7.39
CA ARG A 153 -0.62 7.60 8.13
C ARG A 153 -1.71 8.12 7.22
N ALA A 154 -2.94 8.17 7.74
CA ALA A 154 -4.00 8.91 7.09
C ALA A 154 -3.44 10.30 6.73
N PRO A 155 -3.58 10.76 5.48
CA PRO A 155 -3.18 12.10 5.14
C PRO A 155 -3.88 13.03 6.13
N PRO A 156 -3.16 13.99 6.74
CA PRO A 156 -3.80 14.95 7.62
C PRO A 156 -5.01 15.50 6.86
N LYS A 157 -6.18 15.54 7.50
CA LYS A 157 -7.35 16.24 6.97
C LYS A 157 -7.01 17.73 6.95
N VAL A 158 -6.17 18.14 6.01
CA VAL A 158 -5.87 19.53 5.76
C VAL A 158 -7.14 20.05 5.10
N SER A 159 -8.04 20.60 5.91
CA SER A 159 -9.02 21.54 5.37
C SER A 159 -8.20 22.64 4.72
N MET A 160 -8.09 22.59 3.40
CA MET A 160 -7.40 23.62 2.65
C MET A 160 -8.06 24.96 3.01
N PRO A 161 -7.33 25.89 3.64
CA PRO A 161 -7.95 27.10 4.20
C PRO A 161 -8.62 27.95 3.12
N TRP A 162 -8.21 27.80 1.85
CA TRP A 162 -8.82 28.49 0.72
C TRP A 162 -10.15 27.90 0.24
N VAL A 163 -10.42 26.61 0.50
CA VAL A 163 -11.66 25.93 0.04
C VAL A 163 -12.86 26.27 0.95
N SER A 164 -12.60 26.86 2.12
CA SER A 164 -13.65 27.17 3.09
C SER A 164 -14.21 28.59 2.97
N GLN A 165 -13.89 29.35 1.91
CA GLN A 165 -14.64 30.57 1.66
C GLN A 165 -16.02 30.20 1.14
N PRO A 166 -17.12 30.46 1.89
CA PRO A 166 -18.43 30.39 1.31
C PRO A 166 -18.44 31.36 0.14
N VAL A 167 -18.64 30.85 -1.07
CA VAL A 167 -18.91 31.67 -2.25
C VAL A 167 -20.22 32.39 -1.93
N ALA A 168 -20.10 33.59 -1.35
CA ALA A 168 -21.23 34.49 -1.19
C ALA A 168 -21.80 34.68 -2.60
N GLY A 169 -23.06 34.27 -2.78
CA GLY A 169 -23.71 34.21 -4.08
C GLY A 169 -23.54 35.51 -4.86
N PRO A 170 -23.53 35.44 -6.21
CA PRO A 170 -23.25 36.57 -7.07
C PRO A 170 -24.31 37.66 -6.88
N SER A 171 -23.99 38.69 -6.09
CA SER A 171 -24.69 39.96 -6.16
C SER A 171 -24.34 40.58 -7.50
N SER A 172 -25.30 40.52 -8.41
CA SER A 172 -25.24 41.00 -9.78
C SER A 172 -24.96 42.51 -9.80
N GLY A 173 -23.70 42.88 -9.83
CA GLY A 173 -23.23 44.25 -10.06
C GLY A 173 -22.25 44.24 -11.23
N PRO A 174 -22.39 45.13 -12.23
CA PRO A 174 -21.40 45.28 -13.29
C PRO A 174 -20.18 46.03 -12.75
N GLY A 175 -19.41 45.35 -11.89
CA GLY A 175 -18.14 45.83 -11.38
C GLY A 175 -17.02 45.24 -12.24
N SER A 176 -16.35 46.09 -13.02
CA SER A 176 -15.17 45.74 -13.81
C SER A 176 -14.18 44.90 -13.00
N PHE A 177 -13.83 43.72 -13.52
CA PHE A 177 -12.86 42.76 -12.98
C PHE A 177 -11.51 43.40 -12.60
N GLU A 178 -11.19 44.54 -13.20
CA GLU A 178 -9.98 45.32 -12.98
C GLU A 178 -9.90 45.96 -11.58
N SER A 179 -11.04 46.13 -10.90
CA SER A 179 -11.07 46.76 -9.56
C SER A 179 -10.63 45.82 -8.43
N VAL A 180 -10.72 44.50 -8.63
CA VAL A 180 -10.39 43.52 -7.58
C VAL A 180 -8.89 43.25 -7.52
N TYR A 181 -8.21 43.20 -8.68
CA TYR A 181 -6.74 43.03 -8.74
C TYR A 181 -6.00 44.18 -8.07
N LYS A 182 -6.50 45.41 -8.21
CA LYS A 182 -5.88 46.61 -7.63
C LYS A 182 -5.99 46.65 -6.09
N ALA A 183 -7.03 46.04 -5.53
CA ALA A 183 -7.25 46.01 -4.08
C ALA A 183 -6.41 44.95 -3.36
N VAL A 184 -6.13 43.81 -4.01
CA VAL A 184 -5.35 42.72 -3.39
C VAL A 184 -3.85 42.98 -3.49
N MET A 185 -3.38 43.61 -4.58
CA MET A 185 -1.94 43.76 -4.83
C MET A 185 -1.29 44.96 -4.15
N GLY A 186 -2.04 45.84 -3.47
CA GLY A 186 -1.52 46.78 -2.45
C GLY A 186 -0.21 47.49 -2.80
N PHE A 187 0.03 47.80 -4.08
CA PHE A 187 1.29 48.38 -4.54
C PHE A 187 1.04 49.87 -4.74
N GLU A 188 1.05 50.60 -3.63
CA GLU A 188 1.24 52.03 -3.64
C GLU A 188 2.70 52.26 -4.02
N ASP A 189 2.91 52.79 -5.22
CA ASP A 189 4.21 53.05 -5.82
C ASP A 189 4.86 54.28 -5.13
N PRO A 190 5.93 54.14 -4.32
CA PRO A 190 6.74 55.29 -3.96
C PRO A 190 7.71 55.54 -5.11
N VAL A 191 7.38 56.55 -5.92
CA VAL A 191 8.35 57.29 -6.73
C VAL A 191 9.52 57.73 -5.84
N SER A 192 10.62 57.00 -5.90
CA SER A 192 11.94 57.46 -5.45
C SER A 192 12.89 57.33 -6.62
N ASP A 193 13.01 58.47 -7.28
CA ASP A 193 14.11 58.90 -8.13
C ASP A 193 15.45 58.75 -7.38
N ASP A 194 16.46 58.22 -8.08
CA ASP A 194 17.91 58.47 -7.94
C ASP A 194 18.76 57.24 -8.38
N ASP A 195 19.47 57.45 -9.49
CA ASP A 195 20.76 56.88 -9.95
C ASP A 195 21.29 55.56 -9.35
N ASP A 196 21.51 54.54 -10.19
CA ASP A 196 22.85 54.28 -10.78
C ASP A 196 22.88 52.93 -11.53
N GLY A 197 23.57 52.92 -12.66
CA GLY A 197 23.54 51.89 -13.69
C GLY A 197 23.96 50.49 -13.25
N GLY A 198 23.00 49.57 -13.14
CA GLY A 198 23.24 48.14 -13.16
C GLY A 198 22.12 47.45 -13.91
N GLY A 199 22.36 47.07 -15.18
CA GLY A 199 21.40 46.38 -16.04
C GLY A 199 20.96 45.04 -15.44
N LYS A 200 19.95 45.08 -14.57
CA LYS A 200 19.24 43.89 -14.11
C LYS A 200 18.38 43.42 -15.28
N VAL A 201 18.89 42.43 -16.01
CA VAL A 201 18.09 41.64 -16.95
C VAL A 201 16.95 41.04 -16.13
N LYS A 202 15.76 41.65 -16.23
CA LYS A 202 14.52 41.03 -15.77
C LYS A 202 14.32 39.83 -16.69
N VAL A 203 14.76 38.67 -16.25
CA VAL A 203 14.38 37.40 -16.87
C VAL A 203 12.88 37.28 -16.62
N SER A 204 12.07 37.61 -17.61
CA SER A 204 10.64 37.31 -17.59
C SER A 204 10.51 35.80 -17.47
N PHE A 205 9.77 35.36 -16.46
CA PHE A 205 9.45 33.93 -16.29
C PHE A 205 8.57 33.41 -17.43
N ASP A 206 7.91 34.32 -18.16
CA ASP A 206 6.98 33.99 -19.24
C ASP A 206 7.67 33.45 -20.49
N ASP A 207 8.89 33.91 -20.81
CA ASP A 207 9.58 33.52 -22.05
C ASP A 207 9.90 32.02 -22.11
N GLY A 208 10.13 31.38 -20.95
CA GLY A 208 10.37 29.94 -20.87
C GLY A 208 9.10 29.10 -20.72
N LEU A 209 7.99 29.72 -20.30
CA LEU A 209 6.73 29.02 -20.07
C LEU A 209 6.06 28.64 -21.39
N GLU A 210 6.10 29.53 -22.37
CA GLU A 210 5.51 29.30 -23.69
C GLU A 210 6.21 28.14 -24.43
N GLU A 211 7.56 28.08 -24.35
CA GLU A 211 8.36 26.99 -24.92
C GLU A 211 8.01 25.62 -24.29
N GLU A 212 7.91 25.55 -22.96
CA GLU A 212 7.60 24.28 -22.29
C GLU A 212 6.12 23.87 -22.52
N MET A 213 5.21 24.84 -22.65
CA MET A 213 3.81 24.55 -22.98
C MET A 213 3.68 24.01 -24.42
N GLU A 214 4.38 24.60 -25.38
CA GLU A 214 4.42 24.11 -26.77
C GLU A 214 5.03 22.69 -26.84
N LYS A 215 6.05 22.41 -26.04
CA LYS A 215 6.67 21.08 -25.94
C LYS A 215 5.72 20.03 -25.35
N ILE A 216 4.89 20.39 -24.36
CA ILE A 216 3.86 19.49 -23.82
C ILE A 216 2.79 19.23 -24.90
N LEU A 217 2.30 20.26 -25.60
CA LEU A 217 1.30 20.10 -26.65
C LEU A 217 1.81 19.20 -27.79
N ASN A 218 3.07 19.36 -28.19
CA ASN A 218 3.71 18.52 -29.21
C ASN A 218 3.98 17.08 -28.75
N ALA A 219 4.14 16.84 -27.44
CA ALA A 219 4.37 15.50 -26.90
C ALA A 219 3.10 14.64 -26.82
N TYR A 220 1.92 15.26 -26.79
CA TYR A 220 0.63 14.57 -26.58
C TYR A 220 -0.39 14.86 -27.68
N VAL A 221 0.03 14.78 -28.94
CA VAL A 221 -0.87 14.95 -30.08
C VAL A 221 -1.90 13.79 -30.12
N PRO A 222 -3.19 14.07 -30.39
CA PRO A 222 -4.20 13.03 -30.56
C PRO A 222 -3.78 11.98 -31.59
N GLY A 223 -4.09 10.71 -31.32
CA GLY A 223 -3.75 9.58 -32.20
C GLY A 223 -2.37 8.94 -31.97
N THR A 224 -1.55 9.46 -31.05
CA THR A 224 -0.25 8.83 -30.70
C THR A 224 -0.42 7.51 -29.95
N CYS A 225 -1.54 7.32 -29.27
CA CYS A 225 -1.87 6.09 -28.56
C CYS A 225 -2.56 5.08 -29.48
N SER A 226 -2.00 3.87 -29.60
CA SER A 226 -2.58 2.79 -30.41
C SER A 226 -3.91 2.24 -29.88
N LEU A 227 -4.22 2.45 -28.59
CA LEU A 227 -5.46 2.00 -27.97
C LEU A 227 -6.61 3.00 -28.12
N HIS A 228 -6.28 4.29 -28.22
CA HIS A 228 -7.26 5.37 -28.34
C HIS A 228 -6.85 6.29 -29.50
N PRO A 229 -7.04 5.86 -30.76
CA PRO A 229 -6.62 6.65 -31.92
C PRO A 229 -7.40 7.98 -32.03
N ASP A 230 -8.60 8.04 -31.47
CA ASP A 230 -9.51 9.17 -31.62
C ASP A 230 -9.53 10.13 -30.42
N ILE A 231 -8.75 9.87 -29.36
CA ILE A 231 -8.80 10.62 -28.09
C ILE A 231 -7.39 11.02 -27.64
N GLU A 232 -7.23 12.25 -27.16
CA GLU A 232 -6.02 12.69 -26.47
C GLU A 232 -5.88 11.93 -25.15
N CYS A 233 -4.87 11.08 -25.03
CA CYS A 233 -4.62 10.35 -23.80
C CYS A 233 -3.14 10.37 -23.41
N PHE A 234 -2.88 10.57 -22.12
CA PHE A 234 -1.56 10.45 -21.52
C PHE A 234 -1.28 8.99 -21.17
N HIS A 235 -0.22 8.39 -21.74
CA HIS A 235 0.22 7.02 -21.44
C HIS A 235 1.37 7.02 -20.44
N SER A 236 1.10 6.55 -19.22
CA SER A 236 2.13 6.29 -18.22
C SER A 236 2.82 4.96 -18.50
N GLN A 237 3.96 4.97 -19.19
CA GLN A 237 4.72 3.74 -19.51
C GLN A 237 5.03 2.84 -18.30
N PRO A 238 5.43 3.37 -17.11
CA PRO A 238 5.78 2.51 -15.98
C PRO A 238 4.61 1.68 -15.44
N THR A 239 3.39 2.20 -15.54
CA THR A 239 2.18 1.58 -14.98
C THR A 239 1.24 1.04 -16.04
N ASN A 240 1.53 1.29 -17.32
CA ASN A 240 0.69 0.99 -18.47
C ASN A 240 -0.77 1.49 -18.30
N LEU A 241 -0.93 2.69 -17.73
CA LEU A 241 -2.23 3.33 -17.55
C LEU A 241 -2.40 4.46 -18.55
N HIS A 242 -3.62 4.63 -19.04
CA HIS A 242 -4.01 5.70 -19.97
C HIS A 242 -4.99 6.64 -19.28
N PHE A 243 -4.76 7.94 -19.39
CA PHE A 243 -5.62 8.98 -18.82
C PHE A 243 -6.14 9.85 -19.96
N ALA A 244 -7.46 9.97 -20.08
CA ALA A 244 -8.07 10.87 -21.07
C ALA A 244 -7.80 12.32 -20.65
N LEU A 245 -7.31 13.13 -21.59
CA LEU A 245 -7.07 14.56 -21.41
C LEU A 245 -8.30 15.34 -21.89
N GLU A 246 -9.44 15.17 -21.22
CA GLU A 246 -10.60 16.02 -21.49
C GLU A 246 -10.37 17.39 -20.82
N GLN A 247 -10.45 18.47 -21.60
CA GLN A 247 -10.39 19.83 -21.08
C GLN A 247 -11.64 20.09 -20.23
N SER A 248 -11.48 20.11 -18.91
CA SER A 248 -12.49 20.57 -17.95
C SER A 248 -12.58 22.09 -17.89
#